data_AF-A0A521QJ61-F1
#
_entry.id   AF-A0A521QJ61-F1
#
_cell.length_a   1.000
_cell.length_b   1.000
_cell.length_c   1.000
_cell.angle_alpha   90.00
_cell.angle_beta   90.00
_cell.angle_gamma   90.00
#
_symmetry.space_group_name_H-M   'P 1'
#
loop_
_entity.id
_entity.type
_entity.pdbx_description
1 polymer ?
#
loop_
_entity_poly.entity_id
_entity_poly.type
_entity_poly.pdbx_seq_one_letter_code
_entity_poly.pdbx_strand_id
1 'polypeptide(L)'
;MLFRHKALWLSAALFLSPAAGAQPIPVVPATPQPTIPGPGVLDIPPDHQRRYAECMKLARGEPLKALPLAEKWMSEGGGMGARHCVAIAMFQSGKYAQAAAQFEAIARDMGHERPGLRAELWAQAGQAWMEASAADKAAQAQSRALELKTDDPDLWVDRALSYAAMQSWQRAIADFDRAIRLRQDDVEVLVLRAAAWRNARDPGRALADAGRALSIAPDHTEALLERGFAYLARGTRDAANRDFERVLKLVPPNSAAARRAEAGLSGSLPVAPAPATPGAPPPAGGKR
;
A
#
# COMPACT_ATOMS: atom_id res chain seq x y z
N MET A 1 15.74 8.03 -7.90
CA MET A 1 16.09 6.83 -7.08
C MET A 1 15.01 6.64 -6.02
N LEU A 2 13.94 5.91 -6.35
CA LEU A 2 13.04 5.38 -5.33
C LEU A 2 13.75 4.27 -4.55
N PHE A 3 13.43 4.18 -3.27
CA PHE A 3 14.08 3.38 -2.26
C PHE A 3 14.25 1.92 -2.67
N ARG A 4 15.44 1.57 -3.16
CA ARG A 4 15.95 0.20 -3.07
C ARG A 4 16.44 -0.02 -1.65
N HIS A 5 15.57 -0.53 -0.78
CA HIS A 5 16.02 -1.34 0.35
C HIS A 5 15.21 -2.63 0.45
N LYS A 6 15.98 -3.70 0.53
CA LYS A 6 15.64 -5.08 0.89
C LYS A 6 14.47 -5.13 1.87
N ALA A 7 13.60 -6.11 1.66
CA ALA A 7 12.66 -6.62 2.65
C ALA A 7 13.27 -6.61 4.06
N LEU A 8 12.85 -5.64 4.86
CA LEU A 8 12.84 -5.76 6.31
C LEU A 8 11.54 -5.18 6.84
N TRP A 9 10.58 -6.08 6.99
CA TRP A 9 9.64 -6.17 8.11
C TRP A 9 8.77 -4.94 8.43
N LEU A 10 7.46 -5.14 8.25
CA LEU A 10 6.47 -4.63 9.21
C LEU A 10 6.95 -5.00 10.62
N SER A 11 7.52 -4.04 11.34
CA SER A 11 7.60 -4.14 12.79
C SER A 11 6.19 -4.04 13.33
N ALA A 12 5.82 -5.06 14.11
CA ALA A 12 4.56 -5.16 14.80
C ALA A 12 4.22 -3.88 15.58
N ALA A 13 3.22 -3.15 15.11
CA ALA A 13 2.44 -2.19 15.89
C ALA A 13 1.00 -2.14 15.37
N LEU A 14 0.37 -3.31 15.25
CA LEU A 14 -1.08 -3.45 15.15
C LEU A 14 -1.58 -4.03 16.48
N PHE A 15 -1.71 -3.18 17.49
CA PHE A 15 -2.63 -3.40 18.60
C PHE A 15 -3.41 -2.12 18.87
N LEU A 16 -4.26 -1.76 17.92
CA LEU A 16 -5.60 -1.29 18.25
C LEU A 16 -6.60 -2.11 17.43
N SER A 17 -7.59 -2.62 18.13
CA SER A 17 -8.57 -3.65 17.76
C SER A 17 -9.02 -3.61 16.29
N PRO A 18 -8.94 -4.71 15.54
CA PRO A 18 -9.71 -4.82 14.32
C PRO A 18 -11.18 -5.02 14.72
N ALA A 19 -12.09 -4.29 14.07
CA ALA A 19 -13.45 -4.77 13.93
C ALA A 19 -13.38 -6.21 13.38
N ALA A 20 -13.92 -7.16 14.13
CA ALA A 20 -13.76 -8.59 13.89
C ALA A 20 -14.21 -8.96 12.46
N GLY A 21 -13.28 -9.48 11.65
CA GLY A 21 -13.59 -10.13 10.37
C GLY A 21 -12.95 -9.57 9.10
N ALA A 22 -12.17 -8.49 9.15
CA ALA A 22 -11.38 -8.02 8.02
C ALA A 22 -10.02 -8.74 7.98
N GLN A 23 -9.69 -9.37 6.85
CA GLN A 23 -8.37 -9.99 6.65
C GLN A 23 -7.36 -8.92 6.22
N PRO A 24 -6.12 -8.93 6.73
CA PRO A 24 -5.09 -8.00 6.29
C PRO A 24 -4.86 -8.14 4.78
N ILE A 25 -4.72 -7.01 4.10
CA ILE A 25 -4.39 -6.97 2.67
C ILE A 25 -3.01 -7.60 2.49
N PRO A 26 -2.80 -8.42 1.43
CA PRO A 26 -1.48 -8.96 1.14
C PRO A 26 -0.44 -7.85 1.02
N VAL A 27 0.70 -8.04 1.69
CA VAL A 27 1.85 -7.14 1.61
C VAL A 27 2.55 -7.42 0.30
N VAL A 28 2.29 -6.60 -0.72
CA VAL A 28 2.97 -6.70 -2.01
C VAL A 28 4.38 -6.12 -1.86
N PRO A 29 5.44 -6.88 -2.16
CA PRO A 29 6.80 -6.33 -2.21
C PRO A 29 6.86 -5.30 -3.34
N ALA A 30 7.36 -4.09 -3.04
CA ALA A 30 7.50 -3.03 -4.05
C ALA A 30 8.26 -3.55 -5.28
N THR A 31 7.62 -3.54 -6.45
CA THR A 31 8.30 -3.82 -7.71
C THR A 31 9.43 -2.80 -7.92
N PRO A 32 10.64 -3.21 -8.33
CA PRO A 32 11.74 -2.27 -8.55
C PRO A 32 11.37 -1.31 -9.68
N GLN A 33 11.00 -0.09 -9.31
CA GLN A 33 10.70 0.98 -10.26
C GLN A 33 11.91 1.31 -11.14
N PRO A 34 11.69 1.71 -12.40
CA PRO A 34 12.75 2.27 -13.23
C PRO A 34 13.43 3.43 -12.48
N THR A 35 14.76 3.45 -12.48
CA THR A 35 15.54 4.50 -11.84
C THR A 35 15.20 5.84 -12.49
N ILE A 36 14.32 6.61 -11.84
CA ILE A 36 14.09 7.99 -12.23
C ILE A 36 15.42 8.74 -12.03
N PRO A 37 16.01 9.30 -13.11
CA PRO A 37 17.18 10.14 -12.99
C PRO A 37 16.86 11.29 -12.03
N GLY A 38 17.80 11.60 -11.13
CA GLY A 38 17.65 12.77 -10.25
C GLY A 38 17.35 14.04 -11.06
N PRO A 39 16.85 15.10 -10.41
CA PRO A 39 16.47 16.33 -11.09
C PRO A 39 17.54 16.72 -12.12
N GLY A 40 17.10 16.90 -13.36
CA GLY A 40 17.96 17.20 -14.51
C GLY A 40 18.99 18.25 -14.14
N VAL A 41 20.25 17.92 -14.38
CA VAL A 41 21.41 18.78 -14.21
C VAL A 41 21.15 20.01 -15.06
N LEU A 42 20.85 21.13 -14.41
CA LEU A 42 21.22 22.51 -14.72
C LEU A 42 20.53 23.39 -13.64
N ASP A 43 21.31 24.29 -13.04
CA ASP A 43 20.98 25.22 -11.93
C ASP A 43 21.18 24.75 -10.48
N ILE A 44 22.03 23.75 -10.23
CA ILE A 44 22.49 23.40 -8.87
C ILE A 44 24.00 23.60 -8.83
N PRO A 45 24.56 24.41 -7.90
CA PRO A 45 26.01 24.52 -7.75
C PRO A 45 26.62 23.12 -7.57
N PRO A 46 27.74 22.77 -8.22
CA PRO A 46 28.31 21.42 -8.17
C PRO A 46 28.51 20.87 -6.75
N ASP A 47 28.79 21.77 -5.79
CA ASP A 47 28.89 21.44 -4.38
C ASP A 47 27.57 20.89 -3.79
N HIS A 48 26.42 21.47 -4.12
CA HIS A 48 25.12 21.00 -3.65
C HIS A 48 24.76 19.62 -4.22
N GLN A 49 25.15 19.32 -5.46
CA GLN A 49 24.92 17.99 -6.05
C GLN A 49 25.74 16.92 -5.32
N ARG A 50 27.01 17.22 -5.01
CA ARG A 50 27.87 16.34 -4.22
C ARG A 50 27.33 16.16 -2.80
N ARG A 51 27.02 17.27 -2.10
CA ARG A 51 26.46 17.25 -0.74
C ARG A 51 25.15 16.48 -0.69
N TYR A 52 24.27 16.63 -1.68
CA TYR A 52 23.05 15.83 -1.81
C TYR A 52 23.36 14.33 -1.92
N ALA A 53 24.26 13.94 -2.82
CA ALA A 53 24.62 12.53 -3.00
C ALA A 53 25.22 11.90 -1.73
N GLU A 54 26.12 12.63 -1.04
CA GLU A 54 26.69 12.22 0.24
C GLU A 54 25.61 12.07 1.31
N CYS A 55 24.71 13.05 1.41
CA CYS A 55 23.61 13.06 2.36
C CYS A 55 22.65 11.89 2.12
N MET A 56 22.25 11.63 0.87
CA MET A 56 21.37 10.52 0.50
C MET A 56 22.02 9.14 0.73
N LYS A 57 23.35 9.04 0.63
CA LYS A 57 24.07 7.82 1.00
C LYS A 57 24.04 7.62 2.51
N LEU A 58 24.31 8.67 3.29
CA LEU A 58 24.35 8.60 4.74
C LEU A 58 22.95 8.36 5.33
N ALA A 59 21.91 9.02 4.83
CA ALA A 59 20.54 8.87 5.32
C ALA A 59 20.01 7.44 5.16
N ARG A 60 20.51 6.68 4.17
CA ARG A 60 20.16 5.27 3.94
C ARG A 60 20.89 4.28 4.86
N GLY A 61 22.09 4.62 5.33
CA GLY A 61 22.90 3.75 6.18
C GLY A 61 22.82 4.09 7.66
N GLU A 62 22.91 5.39 7.97
CA GLU A 62 23.04 5.93 9.32
C GLU A 62 22.14 7.18 9.49
N PRO A 63 20.81 7.01 9.45
CA PRO A 63 19.86 8.14 9.39
C PRO A 63 19.97 9.10 10.57
N LEU A 64 20.29 8.59 11.77
CA LEU A 64 20.49 9.41 12.97
C LEU A 64 21.74 10.31 12.87
N LYS A 65 22.76 9.90 12.11
CA LYS A 65 23.94 10.74 11.81
C LYS A 65 23.68 11.69 10.66
N ALA A 66 22.90 11.26 9.66
CA ALA A 66 22.55 12.08 8.50
C ALA A 66 21.72 13.31 8.88
N LEU A 67 20.75 13.13 9.79
CA LEU A 67 19.78 14.16 10.13
C LEU A 67 20.43 15.51 10.57
N PRO A 68 21.30 15.56 11.60
CA PRO A 68 21.90 16.83 12.04
C PRO A 68 22.79 17.47 10.95
N LEU A 69 23.44 16.66 10.10
CA LEU A 69 24.25 17.17 8.98
C LEU A 69 23.37 17.77 7.88
N ALA A 70 22.23 17.12 7.59
CA ALA A 70 21.25 17.61 6.63
C ALA A 70 20.57 18.89 7.12
N GLU A 71 20.23 18.97 8.42
CA GLU A 71 19.66 20.17 9.05
C GLU A 71 20.63 21.34 9.03
N LYS A 72 21.92 21.09 9.30
CA LYS A 72 22.98 22.09 9.16
C LYS A 72 23.12 22.57 7.71
N TRP A 73 23.15 21.66 6.74
CA TRP A 73 23.20 22.04 5.34
C TRP A 73 21.97 22.85 4.91
N MET A 74 20.80 22.52 5.45
CA MET A 74 19.57 23.27 5.21
C MET A 74 19.66 24.70 5.76
N SER A 75 20.21 24.91 6.96
CA SER A 75 20.39 26.26 7.53
C SER A 75 21.47 27.09 6.81
N GLU A 76 22.44 26.43 6.17
CA GLU A 76 23.46 27.07 5.31
C GLU A 76 22.95 27.44 3.91
N GLY A 77 21.65 27.32 3.63
CA GLY A 77 21.08 27.64 2.32
C GLY A 77 21.11 26.48 1.32
N GLY A 78 21.18 25.23 1.79
CA GLY A 78 21.19 24.01 0.98
C GLY A 78 19.98 23.78 0.07
N GLY A 79 18.93 24.59 0.23
CA GLY A 79 17.74 24.59 -0.62
C GLY A 79 16.90 23.32 -0.49
N MET A 80 16.17 22.97 -1.56
CA MET A 80 15.28 21.81 -1.57
C MET A 80 16.04 20.48 -1.41
N GLY A 81 17.28 20.38 -1.89
CA GLY A 81 18.10 19.17 -1.74
C GLY A 81 18.41 18.84 -0.28
N ALA A 82 18.74 19.85 0.52
CA ALA A 82 18.96 19.68 1.95
C ALA A 82 17.67 19.31 2.69
N ARG A 83 16.57 20.02 2.40
CA ARG A 83 15.24 19.72 2.96
C ARG A 83 14.78 18.30 2.64
N HIS A 84 15.01 17.86 1.41
CA HIS A 84 14.69 16.50 0.98
C HIS A 84 15.54 15.48 1.75
N CYS A 85 16.85 15.70 1.90
CA CYS A 85 17.67 14.80 2.70
C CYS A 85 17.24 14.76 4.18
N VAL A 86 16.85 15.89 4.78
CA VAL A 86 16.26 15.94 6.14
C VAL A 86 15.02 15.04 6.20
N ALA A 87 14.09 15.17 5.24
CA ALA A 87 12.89 14.34 5.18
C ALA A 87 13.20 12.85 5.05
N ILE A 88 14.19 12.48 4.23
CA ILE A 88 14.63 11.09 4.05
C ILE A 88 15.28 10.55 5.33
N ALA A 89 16.13 11.33 5.99
CA ALA A 89 16.74 10.94 7.26
C ALA A 89 15.69 10.78 8.39
N MET A 90 14.67 11.65 8.42
CA MET A 90 13.51 11.50 9.31
C MET A 90 12.74 10.21 9.01
N PHE A 91 12.45 9.93 7.75
CA PHE A 91 11.74 8.71 7.34
C PHE A 91 12.50 7.46 7.78
N GLN A 92 13.79 7.38 7.44
CA GLN A 92 14.65 6.24 7.76
C GLN A 92 14.93 6.08 9.26
N SER A 93 14.70 7.11 10.08
CA SER A 93 14.77 7.04 11.55
C SER A 93 13.41 6.79 12.22
N GLY A 94 12.36 6.50 11.45
CA GLY A 94 11.01 6.21 11.97
C GLY A 94 10.18 7.46 12.33
N LYS A 95 10.68 8.67 12.03
CA LYS A 95 9.95 9.93 12.24
C LYS A 95 9.00 10.22 11.06
N TYR A 96 8.14 9.25 10.75
CA TYR A 96 7.35 9.23 9.51
C TYR A 96 6.44 10.45 9.32
N ALA A 97 5.71 10.87 10.37
CA ALA A 97 4.85 12.05 10.30
C ALA A 97 5.62 13.35 10.02
N GLN A 98 6.83 13.50 10.58
CA GLN A 98 7.68 14.67 10.34
C GLN A 98 8.25 14.65 8.92
N ALA A 99 8.68 13.47 8.46
CA ALA A 99 9.15 13.27 7.09
C ALA A 99 8.04 13.62 6.08
N ALA A 100 6.82 13.13 6.31
CA ALA A 100 5.67 13.41 5.46
C ALA A 100 5.41 14.92 5.34
N ALA A 101 5.31 15.63 6.48
CA ALA A 101 5.11 17.08 6.50
C ALA A 101 6.23 17.84 5.78
N GLN A 102 7.48 17.38 5.87
CA GLN A 102 8.60 17.97 5.14
C GLN A 102 8.49 17.73 3.62
N PHE A 103 8.14 16.53 3.17
CA PHE A 103 7.91 16.26 1.74
C PHE A 103 6.79 17.15 1.17
N GLU A 104 5.67 17.28 1.87
CA GLU A 104 4.56 18.15 1.45
C GLU A 104 4.98 19.63 1.42
N ALA A 105 5.79 20.08 2.38
CA ALA A 105 6.30 21.44 2.38
C ALA A 105 7.20 21.71 1.16
N ILE A 106 8.10 20.78 0.83
CA ILE A 106 8.94 20.90 -0.38
C ILE A 106 8.05 20.91 -1.63
N ALA A 107 7.04 20.04 -1.70
CA ALA A 107 6.12 19.98 -2.83
C ALA A 107 5.25 21.25 -2.98
N ARG A 108 4.90 21.92 -1.89
CA ARG A 108 4.15 23.19 -1.92
C ARG A 108 5.01 24.37 -2.32
N ASP A 109 6.25 24.43 -1.82
CA ASP A 109 7.19 25.50 -2.15
C ASP A 109 7.77 25.36 -3.56
N MET A 110 7.66 24.16 -4.14
CA MET A 110 7.99 23.92 -5.53
C MET A 110 6.98 24.59 -6.46
N GLY A 111 7.48 25.37 -7.42
CA GLY A 111 6.68 25.95 -8.49
C GLY A 111 6.05 24.91 -9.43
N HIS A 112 5.42 25.39 -10.50
CA HIS A 112 4.69 24.55 -11.45
C HIS A 112 5.58 24.01 -12.60
N GLU A 113 6.84 24.42 -12.67
CA GLU A 113 7.79 24.08 -13.74
C GLU A 113 8.18 22.59 -13.78
N ARG A 114 8.05 21.88 -12.66
CA ARG A 114 8.50 20.47 -12.52
C ARG A 114 7.38 19.59 -11.94
N PRO A 115 6.25 19.42 -12.66
CA PRO A 115 5.08 18.71 -12.14
C PRO A 115 5.37 17.25 -11.78
N GLY A 116 6.25 16.57 -12.53
CA GLY A 116 6.66 15.19 -12.23
C GLY A 116 7.39 15.06 -10.89
N LEU A 117 8.40 15.91 -10.65
CA LEU A 117 9.13 15.92 -9.37
C LEU A 117 8.21 16.31 -8.20
N ARG A 118 7.30 17.26 -8.44
CA ARG A 118 6.30 17.66 -7.44
C ARG A 118 5.35 16.51 -7.11
N ALA A 119 4.92 15.73 -8.11
CA ALA A 119 4.13 14.51 -7.90
C ALA A 119 4.89 13.46 -7.07
N GLU A 120 6.18 13.26 -7.34
CA GLU A 120 7.02 12.33 -6.58
C GLU A 120 7.16 12.73 -5.10
N LEU A 121 7.28 14.03 -4.80
CA LEU A 121 7.32 14.51 -3.41
C LEU A 121 5.99 14.26 -2.70
N TRP A 122 4.86 14.49 -3.36
CA TRP A 122 3.54 14.13 -2.83
C TRP A 122 3.38 12.62 -2.62
N ALA A 123 3.93 11.79 -3.50
CA ALA A 123 3.95 10.34 -3.35
C ALA A 123 4.79 9.91 -2.13
N GLN A 124 5.98 10.50 -1.94
CA GLN A 124 6.83 10.26 -0.76
C GLN A 124 6.14 10.70 0.54
N ALA A 125 5.42 11.82 0.53
CA ALA A 125 4.57 12.23 1.64
C ALA A 125 3.48 11.19 1.94
N GLY A 126 2.81 10.69 0.89
CA GLY A 126 1.80 9.63 1.00
C GLY A 126 2.35 8.36 1.68
N GLN A 127 3.49 7.88 1.21
CA GLN A 127 4.17 6.73 1.81
C GLN A 127 4.53 6.99 3.28
N ALA A 128 5.10 8.16 3.59
CA ALA A 128 5.44 8.53 4.96
C ALA A 128 4.20 8.62 5.87
N TRP A 129 3.06 9.09 5.37
CA TRP A 129 1.82 9.05 6.14
C TRP A 129 1.29 7.64 6.36
N MET A 130 1.46 6.72 5.40
CA MET A 130 1.11 5.31 5.57
C MET A 130 1.94 4.65 6.69
N GLU A 131 3.25 4.87 6.70
CA GLU A 131 4.13 4.38 7.77
C GLU A 131 3.80 5.03 9.13
N ALA A 132 3.30 6.26 9.12
CA ALA A 132 2.77 6.93 10.30
C ALA A 132 1.36 6.45 10.72
N SER A 133 0.80 5.44 10.03
CA SER A 133 -0.58 4.95 10.23
C SER A 133 -1.67 6.02 10.04
N ALA A 134 -1.40 7.07 9.25
CA ALA A 134 -2.33 8.16 8.93
C ALA A 134 -2.84 8.03 7.49
N ALA A 135 -3.63 6.99 7.22
CA ALA A 135 -4.07 6.62 5.87
C ALA A 135 -4.93 7.70 5.18
N ASP A 136 -5.66 8.51 5.94
CA ASP A 136 -6.43 9.64 5.44
C ASP A 136 -5.54 10.74 4.85
N LYS A 137 -4.43 11.07 5.55
CA LYS A 137 -3.44 12.03 5.07
C LYS A 137 -2.64 11.47 3.90
N ALA A 138 -2.33 10.17 3.93
CA ALA A 138 -1.69 9.49 2.81
C ALA A 138 -2.51 9.63 1.53
N ALA A 139 -3.81 9.32 1.60
CA ALA A 139 -4.73 9.43 0.47
C ALA A 139 -4.86 10.86 -0.06
N GLN A 140 -4.79 11.87 0.80
CA GLN A 140 -4.78 13.29 0.40
C GLN A 140 -3.49 13.64 -0.36
N ALA A 141 -2.32 13.27 0.17
CA ALA A 141 -1.05 13.51 -0.49
C ALA A 141 -0.96 12.80 -1.85
N GLN A 142 -1.35 11.53 -1.93
CA GLN A 142 -1.38 10.78 -3.19
C GLN A 142 -2.41 11.35 -4.17
N SER A 143 -3.52 11.93 -3.70
CA SER A 143 -4.45 12.66 -4.57
C SER A 143 -3.79 13.89 -5.20
N ARG A 144 -2.95 14.62 -4.46
CA ARG A 144 -2.14 15.72 -5.01
C ARG A 144 -1.10 15.21 -6.02
N ALA A 145 -0.53 14.04 -5.81
CA ALA A 145 0.35 13.41 -6.80
C ALA A 145 -0.43 13.08 -8.09
N LEU A 146 -1.63 12.52 -7.97
CA LEU A 146 -2.49 12.14 -9.09
C LEU A 146 -3.08 13.35 -9.84
N GLU A 147 -3.25 14.52 -9.18
CA GLU A 147 -3.57 15.79 -9.87
C GLU A 147 -2.47 16.18 -10.89
N LEU A 148 -1.22 15.77 -10.65
CA LEU A 148 -0.06 16.14 -11.45
C LEU A 148 0.38 15.03 -12.42
N LYS A 149 0.15 13.76 -12.07
CA LYS A 149 0.59 12.60 -12.83
C LYS A 149 -0.45 11.47 -12.74
N THR A 150 -1.28 11.34 -13.78
CA THR A 150 -2.40 10.36 -13.81
C THR A 150 -2.08 9.06 -14.55
N ASP A 151 -0.96 9.02 -15.25
CA ASP A 151 -0.46 7.92 -16.08
C ASP A 151 0.49 6.99 -15.32
N ASP A 152 0.73 7.27 -14.04
CA ASP A 152 1.53 6.41 -13.16
C ASP A 152 0.62 5.40 -12.42
N PRO A 153 0.66 4.11 -12.76
CA PRO A 153 -0.16 3.10 -12.11
C PRO A 153 0.17 2.94 -10.61
N ASP A 154 1.40 3.21 -10.19
CA ASP A 154 1.80 3.03 -8.79
C ASP A 154 1.12 4.06 -7.88
N LEU A 155 0.92 5.30 -8.34
CA LEU A 155 0.18 6.31 -7.58
C LEU A 155 -1.27 5.93 -7.32
N TRP A 156 -1.91 5.24 -8.26
CA TRP A 156 -3.25 4.69 -8.08
C TRP A 156 -3.25 3.53 -7.08
N VAL A 157 -2.28 2.61 -7.18
CA VAL A 157 -2.11 1.50 -6.22
C VAL A 157 -1.88 2.03 -4.81
N ASP A 158 -0.99 2.99 -4.64
CA ASP A 158 -0.65 3.58 -3.34
C ASP A 158 -1.88 4.20 -2.67
N ARG A 159 -2.69 4.96 -3.43
CA ARG A 159 -3.93 5.55 -2.91
C ARG A 159 -5.00 4.51 -2.64
N ALA A 160 -5.10 3.48 -3.49
CA ALA A 160 -5.99 2.37 -3.24
C ALA A 160 -5.66 1.67 -1.92
N LEU A 161 -4.37 1.44 -1.63
CA LEU A 161 -3.90 0.87 -0.37
C LEU A 161 -4.24 1.77 0.83
N SER A 162 -4.10 3.09 0.70
CA SER A 162 -4.54 4.03 1.74
C SER A 162 -6.05 3.97 1.99
N TYR A 163 -6.88 3.92 0.94
CA TYR A 163 -8.32 3.73 1.09
C TYR A 163 -8.68 2.38 1.71
N ALA A 164 -7.94 1.33 1.35
CA ALA A 164 -8.17 -0.01 1.86
C ALA A 164 -7.77 -0.12 3.34
N ALA A 165 -6.73 0.58 3.79
CA ALA A 165 -6.40 0.73 5.21
C ALA A 165 -7.51 1.45 6.00
N MET A 166 -8.24 2.37 5.35
CA MET A 166 -9.45 3.01 5.89
C MET A 166 -10.73 2.18 5.70
N GLN A 167 -10.63 0.93 5.21
CA GLN A 167 -11.77 0.07 4.85
C GLN A 167 -12.74 0.68 3.83
N SER A 168 -12.28 1.69 3.07
CA SER A 168 -13.03 2.35 2.00
C SER A 168 -12.94 1.51 0.72
N TRP A 169 -13.44 0.28 0.77
CA TRP A 169 -13.20 -0.75 -0.25
C TRP A 169 -13.62 -0.33 -1.66
N GLN A 170 -14.76 0.36 -1.81
CA GLN A 170 -15.22 0.83 -3.12
C GLN A 170 -14.28 1.85 -3.76
N ARG A 171 -13.68 2.74 -2.94
CA ARG A 171 -12.68 3.70 -3.44
C ARG A 171 -11.37 3.00 -3.80
N ALA A 172 -10.93 2.06 -2.96
CA ALA A 172 -9.75 1.25 -3.25
C ALA A 172 -9.89 0.47 -4.56
N ILE A 173 -11.04 -0.18 -4.76
CA ILE A 173 -11.37 -0.90 -5.99
C ILE A 173 -11.32 0.02 -7.21
N ALA A 174 -11.93 1.22 -7.14
CA ALA A 174 -11.93 2.16 -8.25
C ALA A 174 -10.52 2.61 -8.65
N ASP A 175 -9.63 2.80 -7.67
CA ASP A 175 -8.23 3.13 -7.92
C ASP A 175 -7.44 1.91 -8.46
N PHE A 176 -7.66 0.70 -7.93
CA PHE A 176 -7.08 -0.52 -8.52
C PHE A 176 -7.55 -0.76 -9.96
N ASP A 177 -8.82 -0.47 -10.28
CA ASP A 177 -9.33 -0.52 -11.65
C ASP A 177 -8.57 0.42 -12.57
N ARG A 178 -8.21 1.61 -12.06
CA ARG A 178 -7.43 2.58 -12.82
C ARG A 178 -5.98 2.12 -13.01
N ALA A 179 -5.36 1.55 -11.99
CA ALA A 179 -4.04 0.93 -12.09
C ALA A 179 -4.02 -0.22 -13.11
N ILE A 180 -5.02 -1.11 -13.09
CA ILE A 180 -5.13 -2.24 -14.03
C ILE A 180 -5.37 -1.77 -15.47
N ARG A 181 -6.11 -0.67 -15.69
CA ARG A 181 -6.23 -0.11 -17.05
C ARG A 181 -4.88 0.37 -17.62
N LEU A 182 -3.98 0.83 -16.76
CA LEU A 182 -2.62 1.26 -17.14
C LEU A 182 -1.65 0.07 -17.23
N ARG A 183 -1.81 -0.96 -16.39
CA ARG A 183 -1.05 -2.21 -16.42
C ARG A 183 -1.99 -3.42 -16.36
N GLN A 184 -2.39 -3.91 -17.54
CA GLN A 184 -3.49 -4.86 -17.65
C GLN A 184 -3.22 -6.19 -16.95
N ASP A 185 -2.01 -6.73 -17.01
CA ASP A 185 -1.66 -8.06 -16.49
C ASP A 185 -0.76 -8.01 -15.25
N ASP A 186 -0.87 -6.94 -14.46
CA ASP A 186 -0.16 -6.85 -13.18
C ASP A 186 -0.80 -7.78 -12.14
N VAL A 187 -0.14 -8.91 -11.90
CA VAL A 187 -0.59 -9.97 -10.99
C VAL A 187 -0.82 -9.42 -9.58
N GLU A 188 0.06 -8.54 -9.11
CA GLU A 188 -0.03 -8.00 -7.76
C GLU A 188 -1.24 -7.09 -7.60
N VAL A 189 -1.51 -6.24 -8.59
CA VAL A 189 -2.68 -5.36 -8.56
C VAL A 189 -3.98 -6.17 -8.65
N LEU A 190 -4.00 -7.26 -9.43
CA LEU A 190 -5.13 -8.19 -9.47
C LEU A 190 -5.38 -8.84 -8.11
N VAL A 191 -4.32 -9.29 -7.43
CA VAL A 191 -4.42 -9.87 -6.08
C VAL A 191 -4.93 -8.85 -5.06
N LEU A 192 -4.41 -7.62 -5.09
CA LEU A 192 -4.86 -6.53 -4.23
C LEU A 192 -6.34 -6.20 -4.45
N ARG A 193 -6.78 -6.14 -5.71
CA ARG A 193 -8.20 -5.90 -6.03
C ARG A 193 -9.08 -7.08 -5.63
N ALA A 194 -8.61 -8.33 -5.79
CA ALA A 194 -9.33 -9.51 -5.30
C ALA A 194 -9.55 -9.46 -3.78
N ALA A 195 -8.52 -9.08 -3.01
CA ALA A 195 -8.64 -8.89 -1.58
C ALA A 195 -9.63 -7.76 -1.24
N ALA A 196 -9.61 -6.66 -1.98
CA ALA A 196 -10.56 -5.57 -1.80
C ALA A 196 -12.01 -5.99 -2.10
N TRP A 197 -12.26 -6.73 -3.19
CA TRP A 197 -13.58 -7.31 -3.52
C TRP A 197 -14.09 -8.24 -2.42
N ARG A 198 -13.21 -9.13 -1.91
CA ARG A 198 -13.56 -10.05 -0.84
C ARG A 198 -13.97 -9.30 0.43
N ASN A 199 -13.21 -8.27 0.82
CA ASN A 199 -13.54 -7.43 1.97
C ASN A 199 -14.80 -6.56 1.73
N ALA A 200 -15.07 -6.19 0.47
CA ALA A 200 -16.32 -5.57 0.04
C ALA A 200 -17.52 -6.54 -0.03
N ARG A 201 -17.34 -7.80 0.41
CA ARG A 201 -18.36 -8.88 0.38
C ARG A 201 -18.81 -9.27 -1.02
N ASP A 202 -17.94 -9.12 -2.02
CA ASP A 202 -18.15 -9.63 -3.37
C ASP A 202 -17.13 -10.72 -3.73
N PRO A 203 -17.35 -11.95 -3.25
CA PRO A 203 -16.43 -13.04 -3.53
C PRO A 203 -16.48 -13.49 -5.00
N GLY A 204 -17.52 -13.13 -5.77
CA GLY A 204 -17.60 -13.44 -7.20
C GLY A 204 -16.54 -12.68 -8.00
N ARG A 205 -16.44 -11.36 -7.80
CA ARG A 205 -15.39 -10.54 -8.42
C ARG A 205 -14.01 -10.85 -7.87
N ALA A 206 -13.89 -11.18 -6.58
CA ALA A 206 -12.63 -11.64 -6.00
C ALA A 206 -12.10 -12.91 -6.69
N LEU A 207 -12.97 -13.90 -6.94
CA LEU A 207 -12.60 -15.12 -7.68
C LEU A 207 -12.17 -14.84 -9.11
N ALA A 208 -12.82 -13.89 -9.79
CA ALA A 208 -12.45 -13.52 -11.16
C ALA A 208 -11.02 -12.93 -11.21
N ASP A 209 -10.72 -11.98 -10.33
CA ASP A 209 -9.40 -11.34 -10.27
C ASP A 209 -8.31 -12.32 -9.82
N ALA A 210 -8.54 -13.09 -8.76
CA ALA A 210 -7.58 -14.09 -8.29
C ALA A 210 -7.39 -15.22 -9.32
N GLY A 211 -8.45 -15.62 -10.02
CA GLY A 211 -8.38 -16.58 -11.13
C GLY A 211 -7.54 -16.06 -12.30
N ARG A 212 -7.71 -14.79 -12.67
CA ARG A 212 -6.89 -14.15 -13.70
C ARG A 212 -5.42 -14.04 -13.27
N ALA A 213 -5.16 -13.62 -12.04
CA ALA A 213 -3.81 -13.62 -11.47
C ALA A 213 -3.14 -14.99 -11.56
N LEU A 214 -3.87 -16.07 -11.21
CA LEU A 214 -3.37 -17.45 -11.30
C LEU A 214 -3.27 -18.00 -12.72
N SER A 215 -3.96 -17.42 -13.69
CA SER A 215 -3.75 -17.78 -15.11
C SER A 215 -2.41 -17.25 -15.64
N ILE A 216 -1.93 -16.13 -15.07
CA ILE A 216 -0.65 -15.51 -15.43
C ILE A 216 0.48 -16.12 -14.60
N ALA A 217 0.27 -16.30 -13.29
CA ALA A 217 1.23 -16.85 -12.35
C ALA A 217 0.59 -18.00 -11.52
N PRO A 218 0.62 -19.26 -12.01
CA PRO A 218 -0.11 -20.38 -11.43
C PRO A 218 0.23 -20.74 -9.98
N ASP A 219 1.45 -20.43 -9.53
CA ASP A 219 1.95 -20.70 -8.18
C ASP A 219 2.05 -19.42 -7.33
N HIS A 220 1.34 -18.35 -7.71
CA HIS A 220 1.32 -17.13 -6.92
C HIS A 220 0.57 -17.35 -5.59
N THR A 221 1.33 -17.41 -4.50
CA THR A 221 0.86 -17.75 -3.16
C THR A 221 -0.32 -16.89 -2.70
N GLU A 222 -0.21 -15.57 -2.83
CA GLU A 222 -1.25 -14.63 -2.38
C GLU A 222 -2.52 -14.75 -3.23
N ALA A 223 -2.39 -14.98 -4.54
CA ALA A 223 -3.54 -15.21 -5.40
C ALA A 223 -4.28 -16.51 -5.03
N LEU A 224 -3.55 -17.59 -4.71
CA LEU A 224 -4.14 -18.83 -4.19
C LEU A 224 -4.86 -18.59 -2.86
N LEU A 225 -4.25 -17.84 -1.94
CA LEU A 225 -4.88 -17.48 -0.66
C LEU A 225 -6.18 -16.70 -0.87
N GLU A 226 -6.15 -15.63 -1.69
CA GLU A 226 -7.34 -14.80 -1.93
C GLU A 226 -8.44 -15.60 -2.64
N ARG A 227 -8.08 -16.47 -3.59
CA ARG A 227 -9.06 -17.35 -4.25
C ARG A 227 -9.65 -18.37 -3.27
N GLY A 228 -8.82 -19.00 -2.44
CA GLY A 228 -9.26 -19.92 -1.39
C GLY A 228 -10.21 -19.27 -0.40
N PHE A 229 -9.90 -18.06 0.08
CA PHE A 229 -10.79 -17.30 0.96
C PHE A 229 -12.08 -16.86 0.27
N ALA A 230 -12.04 -16.50 -1.02
CA ALA A 230 -13.24 -16.18 -1.79
C ALA A 230 -14.13 -17.41 -2.03
N TYR A 231 -13.55 -18.60 -2.24
CA TYR A 231 -14.28 -19.86 -2.29
C TYR A 231 -14.95 -20.20 -0.95
N LEU A 232 -14.27 -20.01 0.19
CA LEU A 232 -14.89 -20.15 1.51
C LEU A 232 -16.09 -19.22 1.68
N ALA A 233 -15.95 -17.95 1.28
CA ALA A 233 -17.03 -16.97 1.35
C ALA A 233 -18.24 -17.34 0.45
N ARG A 234 -18.04 -18.16 -0.60
CA ARG A 234 -19.12 -18.73 -1.43
C ARG A 234 -19.63 -20.09 -0.95
N GLY A 235 -19.08 -20.65 0.11
CA GLY A 235 -19.44 -21.98 0.62
C GLY A 235 -18.85 -23.16 -0.18
N THR A 236 -17.94 -22.92 -1.12
CA THR A 236 -17.31 -23.99 -1.92
C THR A 236 -16.02 -24.48 -1.26
N ARG A 237 -16.16 -25.21 -0.15
CA ARG A 237 -15.05 -25.59 0.73
C ARG A 237 -13.99 -26.47 0.07
N ASP A 238 -14.38 -27.43 -0.77
CA ASP A 238 -13.41 -28.31 -1.44
C ASP A 238 -12.48 -27.54 -2.38
N ALA A 239 -13.00 -26.52 -3.09
CA ALA A 239 -12.20 -25.67 -3.95
C ALA A 239 -11.23 -24.81 -3.12
N ALA A 240 -11.68 -24.29 -1.97
CA ALA A 240 -10.83 -23.54 -1.06
C ALA A 240 -9.70 -24.39 -0.48
N ASN A 241 -10.01 -25.59 -0.01
CA ASN A 241 -9.02 -26.49 0.58
C ASN A 241 -7.92 -26.85 -0.42
N ARG A 242 -8.26 -27.10 -1.69
CA ARG A 242 -7.25 -27.34 -2.75
C ARG A 242 -6.27 -26.18 -2.90
N ASP A 243 -6.76 -24.94 -2.86
CA ASP A 243 -5.90 -23.75 -2.97
C ASP A 243 -5.02 -23.58 -1.72
N PHE A 244 -5.57 -23.79 -0.51
CA PHE A 244 -4.78 -23.71 0.73
C PHE A 244 -3.73 -24.81 0.84
N GLU A 245 -4.06 -26.05 0.48
CA GLU A 245 -3.09 -27.15 0.43
C GLU A 245 -1.98 -26.89 -0.58
N ARG A 246 -2.30 -26.25 -1.72
CA ARG A 246 -1.28 -25.81 -2.68
C ARG A 246 -0.37 -24.76 -2.08
N VAL A 247 -0.90 -23.76 -1.36
CA VAL A 247 -0.09 -22.77 -0.63
C VAL A 247 0.89 -23.47 0.32
N LEU A 248 0.42 -24.42 1.14
CA LEU A 248 1.27 -25.14 2.09
C LEU A 248 2.39 -25.97 1.46
N LYS A 249 2.25 -26.35 0.18
CA LYS A 249 3.32 -27.03 -0.58
C LYS A 249 4.34 -26.06 -1.15
N LEU A 250 3.97 -24.79 -1.37
CA LEU A 250 4.81 -23.79 -2.03
C LEU A 250 5.67 -22.99 -1.06
N VAL A 251 5.23 -22.82 0.19
CA VAL A 251 5.89 -21.93 1.17
C VAL A 251 6.53 -22.70 2.32
N PRO A 252 7.56 -22.12 2.98
CA PRO A 252 8.11 -22.70 4.19
C PRO A 252 7.03 -22.86 5.28
N PRO A 253 7.12 -23.93 6.10
CA PRO A 253 6.30 -24.09 7.29
C PRO A 253 6.40 -22.85 8.19
N ASN A 254 5.32 -22.52 8.90
CA ASN A 254 5.23 -21.35 9.78
C ASN A 254 5.43 -19.99 9.09
N SER A 255 5.47 -19.90 7.77
CA SER A 255 5.40 -18.61 7.07
C SER A 255 4.04 -17.93 7.32
N ALA A 256 3.96 -16.62 7.08
CA ALA A 256 2.69 -15.90 7.18
C ALA A 256 1.62 -16.48 6.24
N ALA A 257 2.02 -16.86 5.02
CA ALA A 257 1.15 -17.53 4.07
C ALA A 257 0.69 -18.91 4.55
N ALA A 258 1.58 -19.72 5.14
CA ALA A 258 1.21 -21.02 5.70
C ALA A 258 0.16 -20.90 6.80
N ARG A 259 0.36 -19.98 7.76
CA ARG A 259 -0.62 -19.72 8.83
C ARG A 259 -1.98 -19.28 8.29
N ARG A 260 -2.00 -18.46 7.24
CA ARG A 260 -3.25 -18.03 6.58
C ARG A 260 -3.95 -19.21 5.91
N ALA A 261 -3.21 -20.09 5.23
CA ALA A 261 -3.77 -21.30 4.62
C ALA A 261 -4.32 -22.28 5.67
N GLU A 262 -3.60 -22.52 6.77
CA GLU A 262 -4.04 -23.35 7.90
C GLU A 262 -5.31 -22.79 8.57
N ALA A 263 -5.39 -21.46 8.74
CA ALA A 263 -6.61 -20.81 9.24
C ALA A 263 -7.80 -21.02 8.30
N GLY A 264 -7.56 -20.97 6.97
CA GLY A 264 -8.55 -21.30 5.95
C GLY A 264 -9.04 -22.75 6.05
N LEU A 265 -8.13 -23.71 6.16
CA LEU A 265 -8.45 -25.14 6.27
C LEU A 265 -9.27 -25.47 7.54
N SER A 266 -8.86 -24.92 8.68
CA SER A 266 -9.57 -25.12 9.96
C SER A 266 -10.95 -24.47 10.00
N GLY A 267 -11.26 -23.53 9.10
CA GLY A 267 -12.53 -22.81 9.08
C GLY A 267 -12.69 -21.83 10.25
N SER A 268 -11.58 -21.43 10.87
CA SER A 268 -11.52 -20.50 12.03
C SER A 268 -11.68 -19.03 11.64
N LEU A 269 -12.19 -18.75 10.43
CA LEU A 269 -12.57 -17.40 10.04
C LEU A 269 -13.90 -17.05 10.71
N PRO A 270 -14.03 -15.89 11.39
CA PRO A 270 -15.32 -15.45 11.88
C PRO A 270 -16.25 -15.26 10.67
N VAL A 271 -17.21 -16.17 10.55
CA VAL A 271 -18.34 -16.04 9.64
C VAL A 271 -18.95 -14.67 9.91
N ALA A 272 -19.05 -13.82 8.88
CA ALA A 272 -19.79 -12.57 9.03
C ALA A 272 -21.21 -12.92 9.50
N PRO A 273 -21.77 -12.22 10.51
CA PRO A 273 -23.12 -12.51 10.94
C PRO A 273 -24.04 -12.48 9.72
N ALA A 274 -24.90 -13.50 9.64
CA ALA A 274 -25.88 -13.63 8.56
C ALA A 274 -26.64 -12.30 8.39
N PRO A 275 -27.00 -11.90 7.16
CA PRO A 275 -27.78 -10.70 6.95
C PRO A 275 -29.04 -10.78 7.83
N ALA A 276 -29.25 -9.75 8.66
CA ALA A 276 -30.46 -9.63 9.44
C ALA A 276 -31.65 -9.71 8.47
N THR A 277 -32.49 -10.72 8.65
CA THR A 277 -33.76 -10.82 7.93
C THR A 277 -34.56 -9.56 8.25
N PRO A 278 -35.06 -8.81 7.24
CA PRO A 278 -36.00 -7.73 7.49
C PRO A 278 -37.19 -8.29 8.26
N GLY A 279 -37.47 -7.69 9.42
CA GLY A 279 -38.46 -8.16 10.37
C GLY A 279 -39.80 -8.48 9.72
N ALA A 280 -40.36 -9.62 10.10
CA ALA A 280 -41.76 -9.94 9.85
C ALA A 280 -42.64 -8.82 10.43
N PRO A 281 -43.70 -8.40 9.71
CA PRO A 281 -44.62 -7.39 10.23
C PRO A 281 -45.35 -7.91 11.48
N PRO A 282 -45.63 -7.04 12.47
CA PRO A 282 -46.31 -7.45 13.70
C PRO A 282 -47.73 -7.96 13.39
N PRO A 283 -48.25 -8.94 14.16
CA PRO A 283 -49.59 -9.47 13.94
C PRO A 283 -50.63 -8.37 14.17
N ALA A 284 -51.57 -8.28 13.23
CA ALA A 284 -52.71 -7.38 13.30
C ALA A 284 -53.54 -7.71 14.55
N GLY A 285 -53.44 -6.85 15.57
CA GLY A 285 -54.31 -6.88 16.75
C GLY A 285 -55.74 -6.59 16.33
N GLY A 286 -56.56 -7.65 16.38
CA GLY A 286 -58.00 -7.58 16.14
C GLY A 286 -58.72 -6.74 17.17
N LYS A 287 -59.70 -5.98 16.69
CA LYS A 287 -60.69 -5.25 17.50
C LYS A 287 -61.52 -6.21 18.34
N ARG A 288 -61.68 -5.90 19.64
CA ARG A 288 -62.94 -5.98 20.38
C ARG A 288 -62.83 -5.18 21.67
#